data_AF-A0A401QCW1-F1
#
_entry.id   AF-A0A401QCW1-F1
#
_cell.length_a   1.000
_cell.length_b   1.000
_cell.length_c   1.000
_cell.angle_alpha   90.00
_cell.angle_beta   90.00
_cell.angle_gamma   90.00
#
_symmetry.space_group_name_H-M   'P 1'
#
loop_
_entity.id
_entity.type
_entity.pdbx_description
1 polymer ?
#
loop_
_entity_poly.entity_id
_entity_poly.type
_entity_poly.pdbx_seq_one_letter_code
_entity_poly.pdbx_strand_id
1 'polypeptide(L)'
;VTAAFNRISKHYEIRTVTKCRRYEQVFICYGPHDNQRLLLEYGFLASSNPHNVVNVDKDLLCNHILQKNKLMDRKMLFLQDEGLLG
;
A
#
# COMPACT_ATOMS: atom_id res chain seq x y z
N VAL A 1 -15.95 2.15 -2.48
CA VAL A 1 -16.58 2.69 -1.25
C VAL A 1 -15.93 4.01 -0.94
N THR A 2 -16.68 5.00 -0.48
CA THR A 2 -16.12 6.24 0.06
C THR A 2 -16.46 6.31 1.55
N ALA A 3 -15.51 6.76 2.36
CA ALA A 3 -15.66 6.81 3.81
C ALA A 3 -14.99 8.10 4.31
N ALA A 4 -15.78 9.01 4.86
CA ALA A 4 -15.31 10.33 5.28
C ALA A 4 -16.22 10.95 6.34
N PHE A 5 -15.67 11.88 7.13
CA PHE A 5 -16.46 12.71 8.03
C PHE A 5 -17.24 13.76 7.24
N ASN A 6 -18.57 13.70 7.31
CA ASN A 6 -19.45 14.69 6.72
C ASN A 6 -19.59 15.90 7.68
N ARG A 7 -19.10 17.06 7.24
CA ARG A 7 -19.10 18.29 8.04
C ARG A 7 -20.48 18.90 8.25
N ILE A 8 -21.44 18.60 7.37
CA ILE A 8 -22.82 19.11 7.43
C ILE A 8 -23.61 18.30 8.43
N SER A 9 -23.66 16.97 8.26
CA SER A 9 -24.38 16.09 9.18
C SER A 9 -23.65 15.90 10.52
N LYS A 10 -22.34 16.19 10.59
CA LYS A 10 -21.46 15.97 11.75
C LYS A 10 -21.24 14.49 12.10
N HIS A 11 -21.34 13.60 11.12
CA HIS A 11 -21.15 12.16 11.31
C HIS A 11 -20.10 11.61 10.34
N TYR A 12 -19.48 10.49 10.72
CA TYR A 12 -18.70 9.70 9.77
C TYR A 12 -19.66 8.88 8.90
N GLU A 13 -19.52 9.00 7.59
CA GLU A 13 -20.42 8.36 6.63
C GLU A 13 -19.63 7.43 5.71
N ILE A 14 -20.16 6.22 5.52
CA ILE A 14 -19.66 5.24 4.56
C ILE A 14 -20.71 5.10 3.47
N ARG A 15 -20.30 5.31 2.21
CA ARG A 15 -21.17 5.24 1.04
C ARG A 15 -20.67 4.19 0.06
N THR A 16 -21.59 3.34 -0.37
CA THR A 16 -21.33 2.35 -1.42
C THR A 16 -21.06 3.08 -2.75
N VAL A 17 -20.25 2.48 -3.62
CA VAL A 17 -20.06 2.93 -5.02
C VAL A 17 -20.73 1.99 -6.02
N THR A 18 -21.29 0.88 -5.54
CA THR A 18 -21.95 -0.18 -6.31
C THR A 18 -23.23 -0.63 -5.62
N LYS A 19 -24.18 -1.18 -6.37
CA LYS A 19 -25.40 -1.74 -5.79
C LYS A 19 -25.06 -2.94 -4.90
N CYS A 20 -25.72 -3.06 -3.76
CA CYS A 20 -25.65 -4.22 -2.87
C CYS A 20 -27.00 -4.93 -2.88
N ARG A 21 -27.04 -6.26 -3.02
CA ARG A 21 -28.29 -7.03 -2.94
C ARG A 21 -28.60 -7.37 -1.50
N ARG A 22 -29.88 -7.63 -1.22
CA ARG A 22 -30.32 -8.10 0.10
C ARG A 22 -29.58 -9.40 0.45
N TYR A 23 -29.05 -9.46 1.67
CA TYR A 23 -28.28 -10.59 2.22
C TYR A 23 -26.86 -10.77 1.68
N GLU A 24 -26.37 -9.87 0.82
CA GLU A 24 -24.95 -9.86 0.46
C GLU A 24 -24.13 -9.16 1.54
N GLN A 25 -22.96 -9.72 1.83
CA GLN A 25 -21.96 -9.05 2.66
C GLN A 25 -21.50 -7.77 1.97
N VAL A 26 -21.50 -6.68 2.71
CA VAL A 26 -20.95 -5.40 2.25
C VAL A 26 -19.54 -5.25 2.80
N PHE A 27 -18.59 -5.02 1.89
CA PHE A 27 -17.19 -4.83 2.24
C PHE A 27 -16.82 -3.34 2.23
N ILE A 28 -15.93 -2.96 3.14
CA ILE A 28 -15.26 -1.65 3.15
C ILE A 28 -13.80 -1.83 2.73
N CYS A 29 -13.18 -0.74 2.24
CA CYS A 29 -11.75 -0.72 1.95
C CYS A 29 -11.02 -0.10 3.13
N TYR A 30 -10.00 -0.80 3.64
CA TYR A 30 -9.15 -0.33 4.75
C TYR A 30 -8.10 0.69 4.27
N GLY A 31 -7.93 0.81 2.96
CA GLY A 31 -6.87 1.59 2.33
C GLY A 31 -6.03 0.72 1.39
N PRO A 32 -5.08 1.32 0.66
CA PRO A 32 -4.16 0.59 -0.20
C PRO A 32 -3.08 -0.11 0.65
N HIS A 33 -3.45 -1.21 1.30
CA HIS A 33 -2.57 -2.00 2.16
C HIS A 33 -2.19 -3.32 1.50
N ASP A 34 -0.90 -3.66 1.54
CA ASP A 34 -0.41 -4.98 1.14
C ASP A 34 -0.77 -6.05 2.19
N ASN A 35 -0.56 -7.32 1.85
CA ASN A 35 -0.88 -8.39 2.77
C ASN A 35 0.04 -8.46 4.00
N GLN A 36 1.26 -7.93 3.92
CA GLN A 36 2.15 -7.84 5.08
C GLN A 36 1.54 -6.91 6.13
N ARG A 37 1.08 -5.73 5.73
CA ARG A 37 0.42 -4.77 6.60
C ARG A 37 -0.94 -5.27 7.10
N LEU A 38 -1.75 -5.90 6.23
CA LEU A 38 -3.02 -6.50 6.64
C LEU A 38 -2.81 -7.57 7.72
N LEU A 39 -1.78 -8.39 7.60
CA LEU A 39 -1.46 -9.40 8.60
C LEU A 39 -1.03 -8.77 9.93
N LEU A 40 -0.10 -7.81 9.88
CA LEU A 40 0.49 -7.20 11.07
C LEU A 40 -0.49 -6.30 11.83
N GLU A 41 -1.29 -5.50 11.13
CA GLU A 41 -2.18 -4.51 11.75
C GLU A 41 -3.60 -5.04 11.96
N TYR A 42 -4.06 -6.02 11.17
CA TYR A 42 -5.45 -6.48 11.17
C TYR A 42 -5.63 -7.99 11.35
N GLY A 43 -4.56 -8.79 11.31
CA GLY A 43 -4.60 -10.23 11.60
C GLY A 43 -5.15 -11.11 10.49
N PHE A 44 -5.19 -10.65 9.23
CA PHE A 44 -5.66 -11.46 8.10
C PHE A 44 -4.91 -11.17 6.80
N LEU A 45 -5.07 -12.07 5.82
CA LEU A 45 -4.59 -11.90 4.45
C LEU A 45 -5.78 -11.73 3.50
N ALA A 46 -5.67 -10.84 2.52
CA ALA A 46 -6.68 -10.70 1.48
C ALA A 46 -6.30 -11.56 0.25
N SER A 47 -7.22 -12.44 -0.16
CA SER A 47 -7.10 -13.21 -1.40
C SER A 47 -7.15 -12.27 -2.60
N SER A 48 -6.20 -12.38 -3.53
CA SER A 48 -6.12 -11.55 -4.73
C SER A 48 -6.10 -10.05 -4.44
N ASN A 49 -5.42 -9.64 -3.37
CA ASN A 49 -5.29 -8.23 -2.99
C ASN A 49 -4.58 -7.43 -4.11
N PRO A 50 -5.27 -6.45 -4.75
CA PRO A 50 -4.70 -5.67 -5.84
C PRO A 50 -3.59 -4.71 -5.38
N HIS A 51 -3.48 -4.47 -4.07
CA HIS A 51 -2.44 -3.66 -3.45
C HIS A 51 -1.30 -4.50 -2.87
N ASN A 52 -1.29 -5.82 -3.11
CA ASN A 52 -0.22 -6.66 -2.61
C ASN A 52 1.10 -6.33 -3.31
N VAL A 53 2.13 -6.03 -2.52
CA VAL A 53 3.47 -5.74 -2.99
C VAL A 53 4.50 -6.52 -2.17
N VAL A 54 5.74 -6.54 -2.64
CA VAL A 54 6.89 -7.08 -1.91
C VAL A 54 7.87 -5.94 -1.72
N ASN A 55 8.28 -5.70 -0.47
CA ASN A 55 9.29 -4.70 -0.17
C ASN A 55 10.66 -5.20 -0.62
N VAL A 56 11.40 -4.31 -1.27
CA VAL A 56 12.76 -4.59 -1.77
C VAL A 56 13.71 -3.62 -1.09
N ASP A 57 14.53 -4.17 -0.22
CA ASP A 57 15.48 -3.39 0.57
C ASP A 57 16.64 -2.92 -0.31
N LYS A 58 17.28 -1.80 0.08
CA LYS A 58 18.45 -1.25 -0.61
C LYS A 58 19.54 -2.30 -0.82
N ASP A 59 19.81 -3.10 0.21
CA ASP A 59 20.85 -4.13 0.15
C ASP A 59 20.50 -5.23 -0.86
N LEU A 60 19.23 -5.64 -0.92
CA LEU A 60 18.78 -6.62 -1.91
C LEU A 60 18.91 -6.05 -3.33
N LEU A 61 18.49 -4.80 -3.52
CA LEU A 61 18.60 -4.08 -4.78
C LEU A 61 20.07 -3.97 -5.25
N CYS A 62 20.97 -3.54 -4.38
CA CYS A 62 22.39 -3.34 -4.68
C CYS A 62 23.14 -4.66 -4.91
N ASN A 63 22.82 -5.71 -4.16
CA ASN A 63 23.55 -6.97 -4.24
C ASN A 63 23.05 -7.90 -5.36
N HIS A 64 21.76 -7.82 -5.74
CA HIS A 64 21.12 -8.84 -6.60
C HIS A 64 20.47 -8.28 -7.86
N ILE A 65 20.01 -7.02 -7.86
CA ILE A 65 19.23 -6.47 -8.97
C ILE A 65 20.10 -5.55 -9.85
N LEU A 66 20.91 -4.70 -9.22
CA LEU A 66 21.78 -3.77 -9.92
C LEU A 66 23.12 -4.45 -10.23
N GLN A 67 23.43 -4.60 -11.52
CA GLN A 67 24.77 -5.03 -11.93
C GLN A 67 25.81 -4.00 -11.45
N LYS A 68 26.94 -4.49 -10.91
CA LYS A 68 28.08 -3.63 -10.53
C LYS A 68 28.53 -2.79 -11.73
N ASN A 69 28.15 -1.52 -11.72
CA ASN A 69 28.56 -0.51 -12.68
C ASN A 69 29.30 0.59 -11.93
N LYS A 70 30.37 1.14 -12.53
CA LYS A 70 31.20 2.22 -11.97
C LYS A 70 30.41 3.46 -11.52
N LEU A 71 29.19 3.65 -12.03
CA LEU A 71 28.31 4.76 -11.68
C LEU A 71 27.28 4.44 -10.58
N MET A 72 27.21 3.20 -10.08
CA MET A 72 26.20 2.82 -9.08
C MET A 72 26.33 3.60 -7.79
N ASP A 73 27.55 3.78 -7.28
CA ASP A 73 27.77 4.54 -6.05
C ASP A 73 27.25 5.98 -6.19
N ARG A 74 27.49 6.62 -7.35
CA ARG A 74 26.94 7.96 -7.64
C ARG A 74 25.41 7.98 -7.72
N LYS A 75 24.79 6.99 -8.36
CA LYS A 75 23.33 6.92 -8.45
C LYS A 75 22.68 6.67 -7.09
N MET A 76 23.29 5.81 -6.27
CA MET A 76 22.81 5.56 -4.91
C MET A 76 22.96 6.79 -4.02
N LEU A 77 24.07 7.52 -4.14
CA LEU A 77 24.26 8.78 -3.42
C LEU A 77 23.19 9.81 -3.80
N PHE A 78 22.94 9.97 -5.11
CA PHE A 78 21.89 10.86 -5.61
C PHE A 78 20.50 10.49 -5.08
N LEU A 79 20.12 9.21 -5.14
CA LEU A 79 18.83 8.76 -4.62
C LEU A 79 18.72 8.96 -3.09
N GLN A 80 19.83 8.90 -2.37
CA GLN A 80 19.87 9.16 -0.93
C GLN A 80 19.72 10.66 -0.64
N ASP A 81 20.41 11.53 -1.38
CA ASP A 81 20.32 12.99 -1.25
C ASP A 81 18.90 13.50 -1.54
N GLU A 82 18.20 12.84 -2.48
CA GLU A 82 16.80 13.14 -2.82
C GLU A 82 15.78 12.46 -1.87
N GLY A 83 16.21 11.68 -0.88
CA GLY A 83 15.33 11.00 0.08
C GLY A 83 14.48 9.87 -0.53
N LEU A 84 14.93 9.29 -1.65
CA LEU A 84 14.24 8.20 -2.36
C LEU A 84 14.71 6.80 -1.93
N LEU A 85 15.77 6.73 -1.13
CA LEU A 85 16.19 5.53 -0.42
C LEU A 85 15.68 5.64 1.02
N GLY A 86 14.51 5.03 1.27
CA GLY A 86 13.93 4.90 2.61
C GLY A 86 14.70 3.94 3.50
#